data_AF-A0A2N2IR56-F1
#
_entry.id   AF-A0A2N2IR56-F1
#
_cell.length_a   1.000
_cell.length_b   1.000
_cell.length_c   1.000
_cell.angle_alpha   90.00
_cell.angle_beta   90.00
_cell.angle_gamma   90.00
#
_symmetry.space_group_name_H-M   'P 1'
#
loop_
_entity.id
_entity.type
_entity.pdbx_description
1 polymer ?
#
loop_
_entity_poly.entity_id
_entity_poly.type
_entity_poly.pdbx_seq_one_letter_code
_entity_poly.pdbx_strand_id
1 'polypeptide(L)'
;MNYPVWQLAFSGGGLLIALIAVLHVYISHFAIGGGLFLVLTEMKGYREGSQPILDYTRQHTKFFLLLTLVLGAITGVGIWFTIALIAPAATSILIHNFVFGWAIEWVFFLGEIVSILIYYQTFGR
;
A
#
# COMPACT_ATOMS: atom_id res chain seq x y z
N MET A 1 12.00 -30.10 -4.38
CA MET A 1 12.06 -30.15 -2.91
C MET A 1 10.65 -30.11 -2.36
N ASN A 2 10.32 -30.92 -1.35
CA ASN A 2 9.06 -30.81 -0.63
C ASN A 2 9.21 -29.73 0.45
N TYR A 3 8.38 -28.69 0.40
CA TYR A 3 8.36 -27.64 1.42
C TYR A 3 7.36 -28.00 2.53
N PRO A 4 7.64 -27.69 3.80
CA PRO A 4 6.63 -27.82 4.85
C PRO A 4 5.51 -26.82 4.60
N VAL A 5 4.26 -27.30 4.57
CA VAL A 5 3.07 -26.46 4.31
C VAL A 5 2.18 -26.42 5.54
N TRP A 6 1.63 -25.25 5.85
CA TRP A 6 0.62 -25.14 6.92
C TRP A 6 -0.76 -25.53 6.39
N GLN A 7 -1.21 -26.74 6.74
CA GLN A 7 -2.52 -27.25 6.31
C GLN A 7 -3.63 -26.78 7.25
N LEU A 8 -4.50 -25.90 6.75
CA LEU A 8 -5.71 -25.43 7.45
C LEU A 8 -6.91 -26.28 7.02
N ALA A 9 -7.41 -27.13 7.92
CA ALA A 9 -8.44 -28.14 7.64
C ALA A 9 -9.84 -27.58 7.27
N PHE A 10 -10.17 -26.35 7.66
CA PHE A 10 -11.53 -25.79 7.51
C PHE A 10 -11.65 -24.65 6.48
N SER A 11 -10.61 -23.85 6.27
CA SER A 11 -10.69 -22.68 5.38
C SER A 11 -9.98 -22.83 4.04
N GLY A 12 -9.12 -23.84 3.85
CA GLY A 12 -8.25 -23.94 2.69
C GLY A 12 -7.31 -22.73 2.61
N GLY A 13 -6.00 -22.94 2.59
CA GLY A 13 -5.06 -21.81 2.69
C GLY A 13 -5.29 -20.65 1.69
N GLY A 14 -5.95 -20.92 0.56
CA GLY A 14 -6.34 -19.89 -0.41
C GLY A 14 -7.34 -18.84 0.08
N LEU A 15 -8.25 -19.15 1.02
CA LEU A 15 -9.26 -18.17 1.48
C LEU A 15 -8.62 -17.02 2.25
N LEU A 16 -7.64 -17.31 3.11
CA LEU A 16 -6.92 -16.29 3.88
C LEU A 16 -6.10 -15.38 2.95
N ILE A 17 -5.46 -15.97 1.95
CA ILE A 17 -4.75 -15.23 0.89
C ILE A 17 -5.73 -14.30 0.18
N ALA A 18 -6.89 -14.81 -0.24
CA ALA A 18 -7.90 -14.02 -0.95
C ALA A 18 -8.40 -12.83 -0.12
N LEU A 19 -8.72 -13.04 1.17
CA LEU A 19 -9.22 -11.98 2.04
C LEU A 19 -8.20 -10.86 2.23
N ILE A 20 -6.94 -11.19 2.55
CA ILE A 20 -5.89 -10.18 2.76
C ILE A 20 -5.53 -9.50 1.44
N ALA A 21 -5.43 -10.26 0.34
CA ALA A 21 -5.11 -9.71 -0.98
C ALA A 21 -6.17 -8.73 -1.48
N VAL A 22 -7.46 -9.07 -1.36
CA VAL A 22 -8.55 -8.17 -1.76
C VAL A 22 -8.50 -6.88 -0.93
N LEU A 23 -8.38 -6.99 0.39
CA LEU A 23 -8.28 -5.82 1.26
C LEU A 23 -7.09 -4.93 0.88
N HIS A 24 -5.91 -5.53 0.69
CA HIS A 24 -4.71 -4.80 0.29
C HIS A 24 -4.88 -4.09 -1.04
N VAL A 25 -5.42 -4.76 -2.05
CA VAL A 25 -5.64 -4.17 -3.38
C VAL A 25 -6.53 -2.93 -3.30
N TYR A 26 -7.62 -2.96 -2.53
CA TYR A 26 -8.44 -1.76 -2.35
C TYR A 26 -7.66 -0.61 -1.73
N ILE A 27 -6.86 -0.88 -0.69
CA ILE A 27 -5.99 0.13 -0.07
C ILE A 27 -5.00 0.70 -1.09
N SER A 28 -4.39 -0.15 -1.92
CA SER A 28 -3.44 0.27 -2.96
C SER A 28 -4.08 1.16 -4.02
N HIS A 29 -5.33 0.91 -4.42
CA HIS A 29 -6.07 1.81 -5.32
C HIS A 29 -6.31 3.18 -4.67
N PHE A 30 -6.67 3.21 -3.38
CA PHE A 30 -6.77 4.46 -2.64
C PHE A 30 -5.44 5.17 -2.49
N ALA A 31 -4.33 4.45 -2.35
CA ALA A 31 -3.00 5.04 -2.28
C ALA A 31 -2.65 5.80 -3.56
N ILE A 32 -2.73 5.12 -4.70
CA ILE A 32 -2.40 5.71 -6.00
C ILE A 32 -3.35 6.88 -6.33
N GLY A 33 -4.66 6.67 -6.16
CA GLY A 33 -5.66 7.71 -6.45
C GLY A 33 -5.60 8.89 -5.47
N GLY A 34 -5.40 8.61 -4.19
CA GLY A 34 -5.34 9.62 -3.13
C GLY A 34 -4.08 10.50 -3.22
N GLY A 35 -2.95 9.95 -3.67
CA GLY A 35 -1.73 10.72 -3.92
C GLY A 35 -1.97 11.80 -4.97
N LEU A 36 -2.60 11.44 -6.10
CA LEU A 36 -2.99 12.40 -7.13
C LEU A 36 -4.04 13.40 -6.62
N PHE A 37 -5.02 12.92 -5.85
CA PHE A 37 -6.08 13.75 -5.29
C PHE A 37 -5.55 14.86 -4.37
N LEU A 38 -4.53 14.58 -3.54
CA LEU A 38 -3.93 15.58 -2.65
C LEU A 38 -3.33 16.74 -3.44
N VAL A 39 -2.52 16.43 -4.45
CA VAL A 39 -1.87 17.45 -5.30
C VAL A 39 -2.90 18.28 -6.06
N LEU A 40 -3.91 17.65 -6.65
CA LEU A 40 -4.95 18.36 -7.39
C LEU A 40 -5.80 19.26 -6.49
N THR A 41 -6.13 18.79 -5.29
CA THR A 41 -6.92 19.57 -4.31
C THR A 41 -6.13 20.77 -3.79
N GLU A 42 -4.84 20.59 -3.52
CA GLU A 42 -3.94 21.69 -3.15
C GLU A 42 -3.81 22.74 -4.26
N MET A 43 -3.53 22.29 -5.49
CA MET A 43 -3.46 23.18 -6.67
C MET A 43 -4.74 23.98 -6.85
N LYS A 44 -5.91 23.33 -6.65
CA LYS A 44 -7.21 24.01 -6.68
C LYS A 44 -7.32 25.05 -5.57
N GLY A 45 -6.92 24.72 -4.34
CA GLY A 45 -6.93 25.63 -3.19
C GLY A 45 -6.13 26.89 -3.45
N TYR A 46 -4.92 26.77 -4.02
CA TYR A 46 -4.11 27.92 -4.41
C TYR A 46 -4.70 28.70 -5.58
N ARG A 47 -5.22 28.03 -6.61
CA ARG A 47 -5.82 28.70 -7.78
C ARG A 47 -7.06 29.51 -7.41
N GLU A 48 -7.85 29.04 -6.45
CA GLU A 48 -9.07 29.70 -5.99
C GLU A 48 -8.84 30.64 -4.79
N GLY A 49 -7.61 30.70 -4.25
CA GLY A 49 -7.30 31.48 -3.05
C GLY A 49 -8.12 31.05 -1.81
N SER A 50 -8.52 29.77 -1.76
CA SER A 50 -9.50 29.27 -0.80
C SER A 50 -8.80 28.56 0.36
N GLN A 51 -8.68 29.27 1.49
CA GLN A 51 -8.12 28.72 2.73
C GLN A 51 -8.83 27.44 3.20
N PRO A 52 -10.18 27.32 3.14
CA PRO A 52 -10.87 26.09 3.53
C PRO A 52 -10.44 24.84 2.74
N ILE A 53 -10.11 24.99 1.45
CA ILE A 53 -9.64 23.88 0.61
C ILE A 53 -8.24 23.44 1.05
N LEU A 54 -7.36 24.39 1.37
CA LEU A 54 -6.02 24.10 1.85
C LEU A 54 -6.05 23.41 3.23
N ASP A 55 -6.92 23.87 4.13
CA ASP A 55 -7.09 23.28 5.46
C ASP A 55 -7.64 21.85 5.38
N TYR A 56 -8.62 21.61 4.49
CA TYR A 56 -9.12 20.27 4.19
C TYR A 56 -8.01 19.35 3.67
N THR A 57 -7.24 19.83 2.68
CA THR A 57 -6.13 19.07 2.08
C THR A 57 -5.13 18.68 3.15
N ARG A 58 -4.73 19.61 4.02
CA ARG A 58 -3.80 19.36 5.13
C ARG A 58 -4.30 18.28 6.09
N GLN A 59 -5.57 18.34 6.47
CA GLN A 59 -6.17 17.33 7.34
C GLN A 59 -6.25 15.97 6.65
N HIS A 60 -6.63 15.96 5.37
CA HIS A 60 -6.75 14.74 4.57
C HIS A 60 -5.40 14.08 4.33
N THR A 61 -4.30 14.84 4.20
CA THR A 61 -2.93 14.30 4.08
C THR A 61 -2.57 13.39 5.25
N LYS A 62 -2.98 13.73 6.48
CA LYS A 62 -2.70 12.89 7.66
C LYS A 62 -3.47 11.57 7.59
N PHE A 63 -4.75 11.61 7.18
CA PHE A 63 -5.54 10.40 6.98
C PHE A 63 -4.94 9.52 5.89
N PHE A 64 -4.61 10.13 4.75
CA PHE A 64 -3.99 9.45 3.62
C PHE A 64 -2.67 8.77 4.03
N LEU A 65 -1.79 9.49 4.72
CA LEU A 65 -0.55 8.94 5.26
C LEU A 65 -0.81 7.71 6.13
N LEU A 66 -1.74 7.76 7.08
CA LEU A 66 -2.02 6.60 7.94
C LEU A 66 -2.57 5.41 7.14
N LEU A 67 -3.46 5.66 6.18
CA LEU A 67 -4.05 4.63 5.35
C LEU A 67 -2.99 3.92 4.49
N THR A 68 -2.16 4.68 3.78
CA THR A 68 -1.18 4.13 2.82
C THR A 68 0.06 3.59 3.52
N LEU A 69 0.65 4.35 4.44
CA LEU A 69 1.88 3.96 5.12
C LEU A 69 1.63 2.80 6.09
N VAL A 70 0.61 2.87 6.93
CA VAL A 70 0.41 1.89 8.00
C VAL A 70 -0.40 0.72 7.48
N LEU A 71 -1.61 0.99 6.99
CA LEU A 71 -2.53 -0.06 6.57
C LEU A 71 -2.04 -0.75 5.29
N GLY A 72 -1.52 0.01 4.33
CA GLY A 72 -0.88 -0.53 3.12
C GLY A 72 0.33 -1.41 3.44
N ALA A 73 1.28 -0.93 4.26
CA ALA A 73 2.48 -1.71 4.59
C ALA A 73 2.15 -2.99 5.37
N ILE A 74 1.27 -2.92 6.38
CA ILE A 74 0.89 -4.08 7.19
C ILE A 74 0.22 -5.14 6.31
N THR A 75 -0.72 -4.74 5.46
CA THR A 75 -1.45 -5.69 4.60
C THR A 75 -0.56 -6.27 3.50
N GLY A 76 0.33 -5.47 2.90
CA GLY A 76 1.26 -5.94 1.87
C GLY A 76 2.29 -6.95 2.40
N VAL A 77 2.92 -6.61 3.54
CA VAL A 77 3.81 -7.55 4.25
C VAL A 77 3.03 -8.78 4.71
N GLY A 78 1.79 -8.60 5.19
CA GLY A 78 0.91 -9.69 5.60
C GLY A 78 0.65 -10.73 4.49
N ILE A 79 0.52 -10.30 3.23
CA ILE A 79 0.39 -11.21 2.08
C ILE A 79 1.64 -12.08 1.96
N TRP A 80 2.83 -11.50 2.00
CA TRP A 80 4.10 -12.23 1.87
C TRP A 80 4.26 -13.32 2.94
N PHE A 81 3.96 -12.99 4.20
CA PHE A 81 3.98 -13.97 5.29
C PHE A 81 2.95 -15.08 5.06
N THR A 82 1.73 -14.72 4.64
CA THR A 82 0.64 -15.67 4.44
C THR A 82 0.95 -16.65 3.31
N ILE A 83 1.40 -16.17 2.14
CA ILE A 83 1.74 -17.04 1.01
C ILE A 83 2.96 -17.92 1.32
N ALA A 84 3.94 -17.43 2.07
CA ALA A 84 5.13 -18.21 2.44
C ALA A 84 4.78 -19.40 3.37
N LEU A 85 3.82 -19.22 4.27
CA LEU A 85 3.36 -20.28 5.18
C LEU A 85 2.44 -21.31 4.50
N ILE A 86 1.59 -20.83 3.60
CA ILE A 86 0.52 -21.62 2.99
C ILE A 86 0.97 -22.30 1.69
N ALA A 87 1.71 -21.59 0.85
CA ALA A 87 2.11 -22.03 -0.49
C ALA A 87 3.60 -21.74 -0.79
N PRO A 88 4.55 -22.20 0.05
CA PRO A 88 5.98 -21.91 -0.06
C PRO A 88 6.60 -22.29 -1.42
N ALA A 89 6.14 -23.39 -2.04
CA ALA A 89 6.60 -23.78 -3.38
C ALA A 89 6.23 -22.73 -4.44
N ALA A 90 4.99 -22.22 -4.38
CA ALA A 90 4.53 -21.16 -5.28
C ALA A 90 5.24 -19.84 -4.98
N THR A 91 5.44 -19.48 -3.71
CA THR A 91 6.22 -18.31 -3.31
C THR A 91 7.66 -18.38 -3.82
N SER A 92 8.30 -19.55 -3.76
CA SER A 92 9.64 -19.76 -4.32
C SER A 92 9.66 -19.50 -5.83
N ILE A 93 8.70 -20.04 -6.58
CA ILE A 93 8.56 -19.79 -8.02
C ILE A 93 8.36 -18.29 -8.28
N LEU A 94 7.52 -17.63 -7.49
CA LEU A 94 7.21 -16.21 -7.62
C LEU A 94 8.49 -15.36 -7.47
N ILE A 95 9.30 -15.63 -6.45
CA ILE A 95 10.56 -14.90 -6.22
C ILE A 95 11.54 -15.17 -7.37
N HIS A 96 11.77 -16.43 -7.75
CA HIS A 96 12.77 -16.75 -8.78
C HIS A 96 12.43 -16.19 -10.16
N ASN A 97 11.15 -16.01 -10.48
CA ASN A 97 10.73 -15.48 -11.78
C ASN A 97 10.48 -13.96 -11.77
N PHE A 98 10.02 -13.40 -10.65
CA PHE A 98 9.52 -12.02 -10.61
C PHE A 98 10.23 -11.12 -9.59
N VAL A 99 11.36 -11.55 -9.00
CA VAL A 99 12.10 -10.76 -7.98
C VAL A 99 12.31 -9.30 -8.38
N PHE A 100 12.62 -9.02 -9.65
CA PHE A 100 12.82 -7.64 -10.11
C PHE A 100 11.52 -6.85 -10.24
N GLY A 101 10.41 -7.49 -10.63
CA GLY A 101 9.10 -6.84 -10.63
C GLY A 101 8.67 -6.43 -9.22
N TRP A 102 8.90 -7.31 -8.24
CA TRP A 102 8.66 -7.02 -6.84
C TRP A 102 9.62 -5.96 -6.29
N ALA A 103 10.91 -6.01 -6.64
CA ALA A 103 11.87 -5.00 -6.23
C ALA A 103 11.47 -3.60 -6.72
N ILE A 104 10.97 -3.49 -7.95
CA ILE A 104 10.43 -2.25 -8.50
C ILE A 104 9.26 -1.74 -7.66
N GLU A 105 8.28 -2.59 -7.36
CA GLU A 105 7.14 -2.23 -6.50
C GLU A 105 7.62 -1.63 -5.16
N TRP A 106 8.57 -2.28 -4.49
CA TRP A 106 9.07 -1.82 -3.19
C TRP A 106 9.84 -0.49 -3.28
N VAL A 107 10.57 -0.26 -4.37
CA VAL A 107 11.25 1.03 -4.60
C VAL A 107 10.23 2.15 -4.81
N PHE A 108 9.20 1.93 -5.62
CA PHE A 108 8.13 2.92 -5.81
C PHE A 108 7.34 3.16 -4.54
N PHE A 109 7.04 2.10 -3.77
CA PHE A 109 6.36 2.21 -2.48
C PHE A 109 7.19 3.02 -1.47
N LEU A 110 8.50 2.78 -1.39
CA LEU A 110 9.40 3.60 -0.57
C LEU A 110 9.39 5.06 -1.04
N GLY A 111 9.43 5.29 -2.35
CA GLY A 111 9.34 6.63 -2.93
C GLY A 111 8.03 7.34 -2.56
N GLU A 112 6.90 6.63 -2.60
CA GLU A 112 5.59 7.15 -2.19
C GLU A 112 5.60 7.56 -0.71
N ILE A 113 6.11 6.69 0.17
CA ILE A 113 6.22 6.96 1.61
C ILE A 113 7.08 8.20 1.89
N VAL A 114 8.26 8.26 1.28
CA VAL A 114 9.16 9.40 1.46
C VAL A 114 8.51 10.68 0.94
N SER A 115 7.86 10.62 -0.23
CA SER A 115 7.18 11.77 -0.83
C SER A 115 6.05 12.28 0.05
N ILE A 116 5.18 11.40 0.58
CA ILE A 116 4.06 11.84 1.42
C ILE A 116 4.52 12.35 2.79
N LEU A 117 5.61 11.81 3.34
CA LEU A 117 6.21 12.31 4.58
C LEU A 117 6.78 13.71 4.39
N ILE A 118 7.55 13.94 3.32
CA ILE A 118 8.05 15.26 2.97
C ILE A 118 6.88 16.21 2.76
N TYR A 119 5.91 15.82 1.93
CA TYR A 119 4.71 16.61 1.65
C TYR A 119 3.98 17.02 2.93
N TYR A 120 3.74 16.08 3.85
CA TYR A 120 3.09 16.35 5.13
C TYR A 120 3.89 17.34 6.01
N GLN A 121 5.22 17.24 6.01
CA GLN A 121 6.09 18.09 6.83
C GLN A 121 6.32 19.49 6.24
N THR A 122 6.30 19.62 4.91
CA THR A 122 6.50 20.89 4.20
C THR A 122 5.19 21.59 3.86
N PHE A 123 4.03 20.97 4.11
CA PHE A 123 2.73 21.56 3.79
C PHE A 123 2.56 22.96 4.38
N GLY A 124 2.44 23.96 3.51
CA GLY A 124 2.25 25.38 3.88
C GLY A 124 3.49 26.10 4.41
N ARG A 125 4.69 25.55 4.23
CA ARG A 125 5.98 26.24 4.43
C ARG A 125 6.57 26.66 3.09
#